data_AF-A0AAU9UWP3-F1
#
_entry.id   AF-A0AAU9UWP3-F1
#
_cell.length_a   1.000
_cell.length_b   1.000
_cell.length_c   1.000
_cell.angle_alpha   90.00
_cell.angle_beta   90.00
_cell.angle_gamma   90.00
#
_symmetry.space_group_name_H-M   'P 1'
#
loop_
_entity.id
_entity.type
_entity.pdbx_description
1 polymer ?
#
loop_
_entity_poly.entity_id
_entity_poly.type
_entity_poly.pdbx_seq_one_letter_code
_entity_poly.pdbx_strand_id
1 'polypeptide(L)' 'MLRLIETIKHPTSRSDIKLPEFDTEKPDTDACAWCNTVNLCFGENLPQGGPLIIAVSSALKGIASQCLSQVSFPGMQ' A
#
# COMPACT_ATOMS: atom_id res chain seq x y z
N MET A 1 -32.56 23.87 -8.72
CA MET A 1 -31.71 22.73 -9.13
C MET A 1 -30.22 23.06 -8.97
N LEU A 2 -29.74 23.27 -7.73
CA LEU A 2 -28.31 23.52 -7.46
C LEU A 2 -27.69 22.56 -6.43
N ARG A 3 -28.52 21.81 -5.70
CA ARG A 3 -28.08 20.89 -4.63
C ARG A 3 -27.49 19.56 -5.12
N LEU A 4 -27.70 19.19 -6.39
CA LEU A 4 -27.19 17.92 -6.96
C LEU A 4 -25.70 18.00 -7.36
N ILE A 5 -25.19 19.22 -7.60
CA ILE A 5 -23.83 19.43 -8.13
C ILE A 5 -22.80 19.48 -6.98
N GLU A 6 -23.22 19.85 -5.76
CA GLU A 6 -22.35 19.84 -4.58
C GLU A 6 -21.96 18.42 -4.14
N THR A 7 -22.79 17.41 -4.45
CA THR A 7 -22.51 16.00 -4.11
C THR A 7 -21.39 15.39 -4.99
N ILE A 8 -21.15 15.93 -6.18
CA ILE A 8 -20.10 15.44 -7.11
C ILE A 8 -18.71 16.02 -6.76
N LYS A 9 -18.67 17.06 -5.91
CA LYS A 9 -17.44 17.71 -5.45
C LYS A 9 -16.86 17.10 -4.18
N HIS A 10 -17.25 15.87 -3.81
CA HIS A 10 -16.29 15.05 -3.08
C HIS A 10 -15.34 14.46 -4.12
N PRO A 11 -14.11 14.98 -4.29
CA PRO A 11 -13.08 14.04 -4.66
C PRO A 11 -13.11 13.00 -3.55
N THR A 12 -13.56 11.79 -3.86
CA THR A 12 -13.00 10.63 -3.17
C THR A 12 -11.53 10.63 -3.54
N SER A 13 -10.75 11.52 -2.93
CA SER A 13 -9.31 11.43 -2.93
C SER A 13 -9.05 10.16 -2.15
N ARG A 14 -9.08 9.03 -2.86
CA ARG A 14 -8.42 7.82 -2.43
C ARG A 14 -6.99 8.29 -2.20
N SER A 15 -6.65 8.55 -0.94
CA SER A 15 -5.30 8.97 -0.56
C SER A 15 -4.43 7.82 -1.01
N ASP A 16 -3.71 8.02 -2.10
CA ASP A 16 -2.75 7.06 -2.62
C ASP A 16 -1.59 7.12 -1.62
N ILE A 17 -1.72 6.34 -0.53
CA ILE A 17 -0.72 6.27 0.53
C ILE A 17 0.50 5.63 -0.10
N LYS A 18 1.50 6.46 -0.41
CA LYS A 18 2.79 5.99 -0.90
C LYS A 18 3.62 5.51 0.27
N LEU A 19 3.85 4.22 0.31
CA LEU A 19 4.80 3.61 1.24
C LEU A 19 6.23 3.80 0.74
N PRO A 20 7.22 3.85 1.65
CA PRO A 20 8.62 3.80 1.26
C PRO A 20 8.93 2.47 0.57
N GLU A 21 9.88 2.49 -0.37
CA GLU A 21 10.34 1.28 -1.05
C GLU A 21 11.00 0.31 -0.08
N PHE A 22 10.71 -0.98 -0.22
CA PHE A 22 11.37 -2.06 0.51
C PHE A 22 12.02 -3.03 -0.47
N ASP A 23 13.33 -3.15 -0.37
CA ASP A 23 14.12 -4.02 -1.24
C ASP A 23 15.10 -4.82 -0.39
N THR A 24 14.84 -6.12 -0.27
CA THR A 24 15.66 -7.06 0.50
C THR A 24 17.04 -7.30 -0.10
N GLU A 25 17.27 -6.90 -1.36
CA GLU A 25 18.55 -7.06 -2.04
C GLU A 25 19.52 -5.92 -1.71
N LYS A 26 19.05 -4.83 -1.10
CA LYS A 26 19.90 -3.74 -0.61
C LYS A 26 20.47 -4.08 0.78
N PRO A 27 21.79 -3.94 0.99
CA PRO A 27 22.45 -4.37 2.22
C PRO A 27 22.03 -3.59 3.47
N ASP A 28 21.54 -2.36 3.31
CA ASP A 28 21.13 -1.47 4.41
C ASP A 28 19.61 -1.51 4.69
N THR A 29 18.89 -2.50 4.14
CA THR A 29 17.45 -2.61 4.33
C THR A 29 17.12 -3.20 5.70
N ASP A 30 16.50 -2.38 6.56
CA ASP A 30 15.96 -2.80 7.85
C ASP A 30 14.44 -3.03 7.75
N ALA A 31 14.03 -4.29 7.88
CA ALA A 31 12.63 -4.70 7.85
C ALA A 31 11.82 -4.15 9.03
N CYS A 32 12.41 -4.08 10.22
CA CYS A 32 11.74 -3.56 11.40
C CYS A 32 11.50 -2.04 11.27
N ALA A 33 12.50 -1.31 10.80
CA ALA A 33 12.38 0.13 10.55
C ALA A 33 11.34 0.43 9.46
N TRP A 34 11.32 -0.37 8.39
CA TRP A 34 10.32 -0.23 7.33
C TRP A 34 8.90 -0.49 7.85
N CYS A 35 8.67 -1.60 8.56
CA CYS A 35 7.36 -1.92 9.15
C CYS A 35 6.84 -0.81 10.07
N ASN A 36 7.71 -0.24 10.91
CA ASN A 36 7.35 0.88 11.78
C ASN A 36 6.94 2.12 10.97
N THR A 37 7.64 2.39 9.87
CA THR A 37 7.34 3.50 8.97
C THR A 37 6.00 3.29 8.25
N VAL A 38 5.75 2.08 7.75
CA VAL A 38 4.48 1.71 7.11
C VAL A 38 3.31 1.87 8.09
N ASN A 39 3.48 1.43 9.33
CA ASN A 39 2.47 1.59 10.37
C ASN A 39 2.16 3.09 10.62
N LEU A 40 3.19 3.94 10.60
CA LEU A 40 3.04 5.39 10.75
C LEU A 40 2.37 6.02 9.51
N CYS A 41 2.70 5.56 8.29
CA CYS A 41 2.08 6.02 7.05
C CYS A 41 0.58 5.68 6.97
N PHE A 42 0.17 4.53 7.51
CA PHE A 42 -1.23 4.15 7.58
C PHE A 42 -1.98 4.84 8.72
N GLY A 43 -1.32 5.09 9.85
CA GLY A 43 -1.91 5.83 10.98
C GLY A 43 -3.30 5.32 11.36
N GLU A 44 -4.25 6.22 11.54
CA GLU A 44 -5.65 5.88 11.84
C GLU A 44 -6.47 5.44 10.61
N ASN A 45 -5.93 5.62 9.40
CA ASN A 45 -6.63 5.41 8.13
C ASN A 45 -5.97 4.29 7.32
N LEU A 46 -5.92 3.09 7.90
CA LEU A 46 -5.42 1.90 7.22
C LEU A 46 -6.35 1.53 6.05
N PRO A 47 -5.86 1.52 4.79
CA PRO A 47 -6.63 1.00 3.67
C PRO A 47 -6.94 -0.49 3.87
N GLN A 48 -8.08 -0.93 3.36
CA GLN A 48 -8.51 -2.32 3.46
C GLN A 48 -8.73 -2.93 2.07
N GLY A 49 -8.59 -4.25 1.96
CA GLY A 49 -8.82 -4.98 0.71
C GLY A 49 -7.85 -4.57 -0.41
N GLY A 50 -8.37 -4.42 -1.64
CA GLY A 50 -7.57 -4.12 -2.83
C GLY A 50 -6.60 -2.92 -2.69
N PRO A 51 -7.03 -1.76 -2.16
CA PRO A 51 -6.14 -0.64 -1.87
C PRO A 51 -4.92 -0.97 -1.00
N LEU A 52 -5.08 -1.82 0.02
CA LEU A 52 -3.97 -2.25 0.86
C LEU A 52 -2.99 -3.11 0.06
N ILE A 53 -3.52 -4.06 -0.71
CA ILE A 53 -2.71 -4.92 -1.58
C ILE A 53 -1.92 -4.06 -2.57
N ILE A 54 -2.55 -3.08 -3.22
CA ILE A 54 -1.88 -2.19 -4.18
C ILE A 54 -0.78 -1.37 -3.49
N ALA A 55 -1.08 -0.78 -2.33
CA ALA A 55 -0.11 0.03 -1.58
C ALA A 55 1.13 -0.79 -1.20
N VAL A 56 0.94 -1.98 -0.63
CA VAL A 56 2.05 -2.86 -0.22
C VAL A 56 2.78 -3.43 -1.43
N SER A 57 2.09 -3.96 -2.43
CA SER A 57 2.72 -4.54 -3.64
C SER A 57 3.54 -3.52 -4.43
N SER A 58 3.14 -2.24 -4.44
CA SER A 58 3.90 -1.18 -5.12
C SER A 58 5.20 -0.82 -4.40
N ALA A 59 5.24 -1.02 -3.09
CA ALA A 59 6.35 -0.67 -2.21
C ALA A 59 7.42 -1.76 -2.15
N LEU A 60 7.03 -3.03 -2.22
CA LEU A 60 7.96 -4.16 -2.21
C LEU A 60 8.66 -4.32 -3.57
N LYS A 61 9.96 -4.59 -3.55
CA LYS A 61 10.78 -4.90 -4.74
C LYS A 61 11.38 -6.30 -4.66
N GLY A 62 11.83 -6.78 -5.81
CA GLY A 62 12.55 -8.06 -5.93
C GLY A 62 11.81 -9.23 -5.30
N ILE A 63 12.53 -9.96 -4.45
CA ILE A 63 12.05 -11.16 -3.76
C ILE A 63 10.87 -10.85 -2.84
N ALA A 64 10.84 -9.70 -2.17
CA ALA A 64 9.75 -9.36 -1.26
C ALA A 64 8.39 -9.25 -1.99
N SER A 65 8.39 -8.69 -3.20
CA SER A 65 7.18 -8.59 -4.03
C SER A 65 6.70 -9.97 -4.53
N GLN A 66 7.63 -10.85 -4.89
CA GLN A 66 7.32 -12.23 -5.28
C GLN A 66 6.73 -13.03 -4.12
N CYS A 67 7.32 -12.93 -2.92
CA CYS A 67 6.82 -13.60 -1.72
C CYS A 67 5.40 -13.15 -1.39
N LEU A 68 5.12 -11.84 -1.45
CA LEU A 68 3.76 -11.33 -1.19
C LEU A 68 2.74 -11.91 -2.17
N SER A 69 3.10 -12.02 -3.45
CA SER A 69 2.22 -12.56 -4.49
C SER A 69 1.89 -14.04 -4.23
N GLN A 70 2.88 -14.85 -3.85
CA GLN A 70 2.71 -16.27 -3.52
C GLN A 70 1.82 -16.49 -2.28
N VAL A 71 1.98 -15.65 -1.26
CA VAL A 71 1.19 -15.75 -0.02
C VAL A 71 -0.23 -15.23 -0.21
N SER A 72 -0.40 -14.16 -1.00
CA SER A 72 -1.71 -13.54 -1.22
C SER A 72 -2.59 -14.34 -2.19
N PHE A 73 -1.96 -15.06 -3.13
CA PHE A 73 -2.64 -15.84 -4.17
C PHE A 73 -2.05 -17.25 -4.25
N PRO A 74 -2.34 -18.13 -3.28
CA PRO A 74 -1.88 -19.52 -3.32
C PRO A 74 -2.42 -20.19 -4.60
N GLY A 75 -1.53 -20.50 -5.55
CA GLY A 75 -1.86 -21.12 -6.84
C GLY A 75 -1.57 -20.29 -8.09
N MET A 76 -1.10 -19.03 -7.98
CA MET A 76 -0.45 -18.36 -9.11
C MET A 76 0.98 -18.92 -9.26
N GLN A 77 1.17 -19.81 -10.23
CA GLN A 77 2.48 -20.23 -10.74
C GLN A 77 2.73 -19.60 -12.11
#